data_AF-A0A0Q8Q7E5-F1
#
_entry.id   AF-A0A0Q8Q7E5-F1
#
_cell.length_a   1.000
_cell.length_b   1.000
_cell.length_c   1.000
_cell.angle_alpha   90.00
_cell.angle_beta   90.00
_cell.angle_gamma   90.00
#
_symmetry.space_group_name_H-M   'P 1'
#
loop_
_entity.id
_entity.type
_entity.pdbx_description
1 polymer ?
#
loop_
_entity_poly.entity_id
_entity_poly.type
_entity_poly.pdbx_seq_one_letter_code
_entity_poly.pdbx_strand_id
1 'polypeptide(L)'
;MITIPPKAASAMTDHTFKPGKKHGRNKLVGSWSESVSKKIDLPFTVESLSSVLSWAVTPNEGKISHQDVAHWCERFHMAMLDIETVHTMDVAIRVAADVDAQWGLYLANTYTLEELQNLDFLQVRLPLEWFEDWLNQLDAS
;
A
#
# COMPACT_ATOMS: atom_id res chain seq x y z
N MET A 1 11.50 -68.88 -15.93
CA MET A 1 11.36 -67.90 -14.82
C MET A 1 12.32 -66.76 -15.11
N ILE A 2 11.81 -65.57 -15.40
CA ILE A 2 12.59 -64.42 -15.87
C ILE A 2 12.93 -63.55 -14.66
N THR A 3 14.22 -63.40 -14.38
CA THR A 3 14.76 -62.55 -13.32
C THR A 3 14.81 -61.10 -13.81
N ILE A 4 14.13 -60.19 -13.10
CA ILE A 4 14.12 -58.75 -13.39
C ILE A 4 15.34 -58.11 -12.70
N PRO A 5 16.16 -57.30 -13.38
CA PRO A 5 17.32 -56.65 -12.77
C PRO A 5 16.89 -55.47 -11.86
N PRO A 6 17.67 -55.12 -10.83
CA PRO A 6 17.34 -54.01 -9.95
C PRO A 6 17.50 -52.66 -10.65
N LYS A 7 16.53 -51.77 -10.40
CA LYS A 7 16.49 -50.38 -10.91
C LYS A 7 17.64 -49.58 -10.31
N ALA A 8 18.46 -48.96 -11.16
CA ALA A 8 19.54 -48.07 -10.73
C ALA A 8 18.97 -46.91 -9.89
N ALA A 9 19.52 -46.71 -8.70
CA ALA A 9 19.22 -45.56 -7.86
C ALA A 9 19.82 -44.31 -8.53
N SER A 10 18.94 -43.42 -9.00
CA SER A 10 19.36 -42.10 -9.47
C SER A 10 19.73 -41.28 -8.23
N ALA A 11 20.99 -40.88 -8.12
CA ALA A 11 21.46 -40.00 -7.06
C ALA A 11 20.65 -38.70 -7.09
N MET A 12 19.93 -38.40 -6.01
CA MET A 12 19.36 -37.08 -5.78
C MET A 12 20.53 -36.12 -5.55
N THR A 13 20.87 -35.33 -6.55
CA THR A 13 21.77 -34.19 -6.38
C THR A 13 21.07 -33.21 -5.44
N ASP A 14 21.63 -33.03 -4.24
CA ASP A 14 21.23 -32.00 -3.29
C ASP A 14 21.45 -30.63 -3.96
N HIS A 15 20.37 -30.07 -4.51
CA HIS A 15 20.46 -28.81 -5.23
C HIS A 15 20.42 -27.68 -4.21
N THR A 16 21.57 -27.41 -3.59
CA THR A 16 21.71 -26.26 -2.71
C THR A 16 21.56 -24.99 -3.55
N PHE A 17 20.45 -24.26 -3.35
CA PHE A 17 20.24 -22.96 -3.96
C PHE A 17 21.35 -22.01 -3.50
N LYS A 18 22.22 -21.61 -4.44
CA LYS A 18 23.18 -20.54 -4.23
C LYS A 18 22.56 -19.27 -4.80
N PRO A 19 22.06 -18.33 -3.97
CA PRO A 19 21.54 -17.07 -4.50
C PRO A 19 22.66 -16.38 -5.26
N GLY A 20 22.46 -16.18 -6.57
CA GLY A 20 23.33 -15.33 -7.37
C GLY A 20 23.36 -13.91 -6.79
N LYS A 21 24.38 -13.12 -7.13
CA LYS A 21 24.42 -11.68 -6.79
C LYS A 21 23.11 -11.05 -7.29
N LYS A 22 22.27 -10.58 -6.36
CA LYS A 22 20.97 -9.95 -6.65
C LYS A 22 21.17 -8.75 -7.58
N HIS A 23 21.07 -8.95 -8.89
CA HIS A 23 20.90 -7.90 -9.89
C HIS A 23 19.41 -7.68 -10.15
N GLY A 24 18.65 -7.51 -9.07
CA GLY A 24 17.20 -7.30 -9.13
C GLY A 24 16.87 -5.81 -8.98
N ARG A 25 15.81 -5.38 -9.67
CA ARG A 25 15.18 -4.03 -9.62
C ARG A 25 14.72 -3.59 -8.21
N ASN A 26 14.98 -4.39 -7.17
CA ASN A 26 14.57 -4.17 -5.78
C ASN A 26 15.70 -3.59 -4.92
N LYS A 27 16.66 -2.86 -5.51
CA LYS A 27 17.80 -2.27 -4.76
C LYS A 27 17.36 -1.30 -3.66
N LEU A 28 16.17 -0.72 -3.78
CA LEU A 28 15.69 0.35 -2.91
C LEU A 28 14.60 -0.10 -1.92
N VAL A 29 14.16 -1.36 -1.98
CA VAL A 29 13.17 -1.87 -1.02
C VAL A 29 13.76 -1.83 0.39
N GLY A 30 13.08 -1.16 1.31
CA GLY A 30 13.54 -0.94 2.68
C GLY A 30 14.68 0.08 2.81
N SER A 31 14.90 0.94 1.80
CA SER A 31 15.95 1.98 1.87
C SER A 31 15.52 3.25 2.61
N TRP A 32 14.24 3.36 2.97
CA TRP A 32 13.72 4.32 3.94
C TRP A 32 12.60 3.64 4.75
N SER A 33 12.28 4.21 5.91
CA SER A 33 11.19 3.80 6.77
C SER A 33 10.34 5.01 7.07
N GLU A 34 9.03 4.90 6.91
CA GLU A 34 8.15 6.02 7.20
C GLU A 34 8.02 6.28 8.71
N SER A 35 7.54 7.47 9.07
CA SER A 35 7.17 7.81 10.45
C SER A 35 6.09 6.85 10.97
N VAL A 36 6.01 6.68 12.29
CA VAL A 36 4.95 5.87 12.90
C VAL A 36 3.62 6.58 12.70
N SER A 37 2.80 6.06 11.78
CA SER A 37 1.45 6.55 11.54
C SER A 37 0.52 6.21 12.70
N LYS A 38 -0.38 7.13 13.02
CA LYS A 38 -1.50 6.87 13.92
C LYS A 38 -2.52 5.97 13.24
N LYS A 39 -2.91 4.89 13.93
CA LYS A 39 -4.00 4.03 13.46
C LYS A 39 -5.34 4.74 13.65
N ILE A 40 -6.03 4.99 12.54
CA ILE A 40 -7.43 5.44 12.54
C ILE A 40 -8.33 4.22 12.79
N ASP A 41 -9.16 4.30 13.83
CA ASP A 41 -10.07 3.22 14.24
C ASP A 41 -11.50 3.54 13.77
N LEU A 42 -11.70 3.43 12.46
CA LEU A 42 -13.01 3.51 11.79
C LEU A 42 -13.27 2.22 11.00
N PRO A 43 -14.54 1.78 10.91
CA PRO A 43 -14.89 0.63 10.10
C PRO A 43 -14.66 0.91 8.61
N PHE A 44 -14.47 -0.14 7.84
CA PHE A 44 -14.26 -0.05 6.39
C PHE A 44 -15.59 0.09 5.65
N THR A 45 -16.12 1.30 5.64
CA THR A 45 -17.36 1.70 4.94
C THR A 45 -17.13 2.94 4.08
N VAL A 46 -18.04 3.20 3.14
CA VAL A 46 -17.99 4.37 2.25
C VAL A 46 -18.04 5.68 3.05
N GLU A 47 -18.88 5.75 4.09
CA GLU A 47 -19.03 6.92 4.96
C GLU A 47 -17.75 7.17 5.79
N SER A 48 -17.09 6.09 6.20
CA SER A 48 -15.83 6.17 6.92
C SER A 48 -14.71 6.68 6.01
N LEU A 49 -14.65 6.21 4.75
CA LEU A 49 -13.70 6.74 3.77
C LEU A 49 -13.93 8.23 3.51
N SER A 50 -15.18 8.65 3.28
CA SER A 50 -15.53 10.07 3.10
C SER A 50 -15.08 10.92 4.30
N SER A 51 -15.33 10.44 5.52
CA SER A 51 -14.88 11.11 6.75
C SER A 51 -13.36 11.24 6.79
N VAL A 52 -12.62 10.15 6.52
CA VAL A 52 -11.16 10.12 6.54
C VAL A 52 -10.55 11.08 5.52
N LEU A 53 -11.09 11.12 4.29
CA LEU A 53 -10.64 12.04 3.24
C LEU A 53 -10.94 13.50 3.62
N SER A 54 -12.12 13.78 4.20
CA SER A 54 -12.49 15.15 4.62
C SER A 54 -11.57 15.74 5.68
N TRP A 55 -10.94 14.88 6.51
CA TRP A 55 -9.98 15.29 7.52
C TRP A 55 -8.63 15.74 6.94
N ALA A 56 -8.30 15.36 5.70
CA ALA A 56 -7.12 15.86 5.02
C ALA A 56 -7.33 17.28 4.45
N VAL A 57 -8.57 17.60 4.06
CA VAL A 57 -8.94 18.92 3.51
C VAL A 57 -9.18 19.95 4.63
N THR A 58 -9.78 19.51 5.73
CA THR A 58 -10.14 20.40 6.84
C THR A 58 -9.02 20.42 7.89
N PRO A 59 -8.59 21.60 8.39
CA PRO A 59 -7.61 21.69 9.47
C PRO A 59 -8.08 20.95 10.74
N ASN A 60 -7.69 19.70 10.92
CA ASN A 60 -8.12 18.86 12.05
C ASN A 60 -7.21 19.01 13.28
N GLU A 61 -6.86 20.24 13.66
CA GLU A 61 -5.96 20.57 14.79
C GLU A 61 -4.63 19.77 14.81
N GLY A 62 -4.19 19.24 13.66
CA GLY A 62 -3.00 18.38 13.55
C GLY A 62 -3.17 16.96 14.10
N LYS A 63 -4.40 16.46 14.28
CA LYS A 63 -4.66 15.12 14.87
C LYS A 63 -4.46 13.95 13.91
N ILE A 64 -4.48 14.22 12.61
CA ILE A 64 -4.42 13.24 11.51
C ILE A 64 -3.53 13.83 10.41
N SER A 65 -2.51 13.09 10.01
CA SER A 65 -1.62 13.42 8.89
C SER A 65 -2.12 12.81 7.58
N HIS A 66 -1.60 13.27 6.43
CA HIS A 66 -1.92 12.65 5.14
C HIS A 66 -1.36 11.22 5.06
N GLN A 67 -0.27 10.93 5.77
CA GLN A 67 0.23 9.57 5.94
C GLN A 67 -0.79 8.67 6.65
N ASP A 68 -1.41 9.15 7.73
CA ASP A 68 -2.42 8.39 8.46
C ASP A 68 -3.63 8.04 7.57
N VAL A 69 -4.02 8.99 6.72
CA VAL A 69 -5.07 8.82 5.70
C VAL A 69 -4.66 7.76 4.67
N ALA A 70 -3.47 7.85 4.10
CA ALA A 70 -2.96 6.90 3.12
C ALA A 70 -2.90 5.47 3.70
N HIS A 71 -2.35 5.30 4.91
CA HIS A 71 -2.28 4.00 5.57
C HIS A 71 -3.65 3.44 5.96
N TRP A 72 -4.64 4.29 6.26
CA TRP A 72 -6.01 3.80 6.46
C TRP A 72 -6.62 3.32 5.14
N CYS A 73 -6.39 4.03 4.04
CA CYS A 73 -6.82 3.64 2.71
C CYS A 73 -6.13 2.36 2.20
N GLU A 74 -4.84 2.17 2.51
CA GLU A 74 -4.11 0.92 2.27
C GLU A 74 -4.84 -0.27 2.92
N ARG A 75 -5.05 -0.19 4.23
CA ARG A 75 -5.74 -1.26 4.98
C ARG A 75 -7.16 -1.49 4.49
N PHE A 76 -7.87 -0.43 4.11
CA PHE A 76 -9.23 -0.53 3.62
C PHE A 76 -9.29 -1.32 2.30
N HIS A 77 -8.56 -0.89 1.27
CA HIS A 77 -8.64 -1.56 -0.03
C HIS A 77 -8.06 -2.99 0.06
N MET A 78 -7.00 -3.21 0.86
CA MET A 78 -6.46 -4.54 1.10
C MET A 78 -7.46 -5.49 1.77
N ALA A 79 -8.27 -4.99 2.71
CA ALA A 79 -9.30 -5.80 3.37
C ALA A 79 -10.42 -6.23 2.42
N MET A 80 -10.58 -5.56 1.28
CA MET A 80 -11.64 -5.80 0.31
C MET A 80 -11.20 -6.56 -0.95
N LEU A 81 -9.90 -6.85 -1.12
CA LEU A 81 -9.34 -7.44 -2.35
C LEU A 81 -10.03 -8.72 -2.83
N ASP A 82 -10.53 -9.54 -1.90
CA ASP A 82 -11.15 -10.85 -2.19
C ASP A 82 -12.64 -10.90 -1.82
N ILE A 83 -13.27 -9.73 -1.59
CA ILE A 83 -14.68 -9.65 -1.18
C ILE A 83 -15.52 -9.20 -2.38
N GLU A 84 -16.58 -9.94 -2.71
CA GLU A 84 -17.58 -9.47 -3.67
C GLU A 84 -18.35 -8.29 -3.08
N THR A 85 -18.33 -7.13 -3.75
CA THR A 85 -18.95 -5.91 -3.24
C THR A 85 -20.00 -5.34 -4.17
N VAL A 86 -20.79 -4.38 -3.65
CA VAL A 86 -21.75 -3.61 -4.45
C VAL A 86 -21.04 -2.44 -5.14
N HIS A 87 -21.63 -1.88 -6.19
CA HIS A 87 -21.00 -0.84 -7.01
C HIS A 87 -20.42 0.35 -6.21
N THR A 88 -21.17 0.87 -5.23
CA THR A 88 -20.71 1.99 -4.39
C THR A 88 -19.46 1.63 -3.58
N MET A 89 -19.36 0.38 -3.13
CA MET A 89 -18.16 -0.12 -2.45
C MET A 89 -17.00 -0.30 -3.44
N ASP A 90 -17.24 -0.76 -4.67
CA ASP A 90 -16.18 -0.84 -5.70
C ASP A 90 -15.56 0.53 -5.99
N VAL A 91 -16.36 1.59 -6.03
CA VAL A 91 -15.87 2.97 -6.18
C VAL A 91 -15.01 3.36 -4.97
N ALA A 92 -15.48 3.10 -3.74
CA ALA A 92 -14.74 3.40 -2.53
C ALA A 92 -13.40 2.64 -2.46
N ILE A 93 -13.37 1.36 -2.85
CA ILE A 93 -12.16 0.54 -2.91
C ILE A 93 -11.16 1.14 -3.91
N ARG A 94 -11.63 1.54 -5.11
CA ARG A 94 -10.78 2.15 -6.12
C ARG A 94 -10.19 3.48 -5.63
N VAL A 95 -10.99 4.32 -4.99
CA VAL A 95 -10.52 5.59 -4.41
C VAL A 95 -9.48 5.33 -3.33
N ALA A 96 -9.72 4.39 -2.42
CA ALA A 96 -8.76 4.04 -1.36
C ALA A 96 -7.44 3.49 -1.92
N ALA A 97 -7.50 2.65 -2.97
CA ALA A 97 -6.31 2.15 -3.65
C ALA A 97 -5.53 3.28 -4.36
N ASP A 98 -6.23 4.25 -4.96
CA ASP A 98 -5.58 5.39 -5.61
C ASP A 98 -4.89 6.30 -4.59
N VAL A 99 -5.52 6.58 -3.43
CA VAL A 99 -4.90 7.38 -2.36
C VAL A 99 -3.58 6.75 -1.88
N ASP A 100 -3.58 5.44 -1.63
CA ASP A 100 -2.38 4.71 -1.22
C ASP A 100 -1.29 4.75 -2.31
N ALA A 101 -1.66 4.49 -3.57
CA ALA A 101 -0.72 4.57 -4.69
C ALA A 101 -0.13 5.97 -4.86
N GLN A 102 -0.96 7.02 -4.79
CA GLN A 102 -0.52 8.40 -4.95
C GLN A 102 0.38 8.87 -3.80
N TRP A 103 0.18 8.37 -2.58
CA TRP A 103 1.10 8.64 -1.47
C TRP A 103 2.52 8.18 -1.80
N GLY A 104 2.69 6.91 -2.19
CA GLY A 104 3.99 6.36 -2.55
C GLY A 104 4.61 7.04 -3.78
N LEU A 105 3.80 7.32 -4.81
CA LEU A 105 4.26 8.01 -6.02
C LEU A 105 4.69 9.46 -5.74
N TYR A 106 3.94 10.20 -4.93
CA TYR A 106 4.30 11.56 -4.56
C TYR A 106 5.63 11.61 -3.83
N LEU A 107 5.84 10.72 -2.85
CA LEU A 107 7.09 10.61 -2.11
C LEU A 107 8.28 10.33 -3.04
N ALA A 108 8.15 9.34 -3.92
CA ALA A 108 9.19 8.93 -4.85
C ALA A 108 9.54 10.00 -5.91
N ASN A 109 8.58 10.84 -6.27
CA ASN A 109 8.77 11.88 -7.29
C ASN A 109 9.20 13.23 -6.69
N THR A 110 8.93 13.48 -5.41
CA THR A 110 9.18 14.78 -4.77
C THR A 110 10.51 14.80 -4.01
N TYR A 111 10.87 13.68 -3.38
CA TYR A 111 12.03 13.61 -2.49
C TYR A 111 13.09 12.67 -3.06
N THR A 112 14.35 13.06 -2.88
CA THR A 112 15.50 12.18 -3.07
C THR A 112 15.53 11.09 -1.99
N LEU A 113 16.31 10.03 -2.22
CA LEU A 113 16.47 8.97 -1.23
C LEU A 113 17.02 9.48 0.11
N GLU A 114 17.98 10.40 0.07
CA GLU A 114 18.58 11.00 1.27
C GLU A 114 17.54 11.82 2.06
N GLU A 115 16.67 12.55 1.36
CA GLU A 115 15.56 13.27 1.99
C GLU A 115 14.57 12.30 2.62
N LEU A 116 14.13 11.25 1.90
CA LEU A 116 13.21 10.24 2.42
C LEU A 116 13.73 9.54 3.69
N GLN A 117 15.04 9.36 3.82
CA GLN A 117 15.65 8.76 5.00
C GLN A 117 15.61 9.66 6.25
N ASN A 118 15.43 10.96 6.07
CA ASN A 118 15.46 11.96 7.14
C ASN A 118 14.13 12.73 7.29
N LEU A 119 13.13 12.42 6.45
CA LEU A 119 11.85 13.11 6.36
C LEU A 119 10.94 12.74 7.54
N ASP A 120 10.24 13.72 8.11
CA ASP A 120 9.07 13.45 8.93
C ASP A 120 7.83 13.34 8.04
N PHE A 121 7.42 12.10 7.78
CA PHE A 121 6.30 11.77 6.90
C PHE A 121 4.97 12.35 7.40
N LEU A 122 4.83 12.62 8.70
CA LEU A 122 3.63 13.23 9.27
C LEU A 122 3.43 14.68 8.82
N GLN A 123 4.50 15.35 8.37
CA GLN A 123 4.45 16.73 7.86
C GLN A 123 4.24 16.81 6.35
N VAL A 124 4.34 15.69 5.63
CA VAL A 124 4.12 15.69 4.19
C VAL A 124 2.65 16.02 3.91
N ARG A 125 2.44 16.87 2.88
CA ARG A 125 1.13 17.29 2.42
C ARG A 125 1.00 16.98 0.95
N LEU A 126 0.14 16.01 0.64
CA LEU A 126 -0.35 15.82 -0.72
C LEU A 126 -1.18 17.03 -1.18
N PRO A 127 -1.29 17.27 -2.49
CA PRO A 127 -2.15 18.32 -3.03
C PRO A 127 -3.60 18.18 -2.55
N LEU A 128 -4.21 19.30 -2.13
CA LEU A 128 -5.56 19.27 -1.54
C LEU A 128 -6.63 18.96 -2.58
N GLU A 129 -6.42 19.39 -3.82
CA GLU A 129 -7.29 19.12 -4.96
C GLU A 129 -7.48 17.62 -5.19
N TRP A 130 -6.50 16.77 -4.86
CA TRP A 130 -6.64 15.32 -5.00
C TRP A 130 -7.69 14.77 -4.03
N PHE A 131 -7.70 15.26 -2.79
CA PHE A 131 -8.71 14.85 -1.81
C PHE A 131 -10.11 15.34 -2.18
N GLU A 132 -10.21 16.56 -2.71
CA GLU A 132 -11.48 17.08 -3.23
C GLU A 132 -11.98 16.23 -4.40
N ASP A 133 -11.11 15.84 -5.33
CA ASP A 133 -11.46 14.97 -6.46
C ASP A 133 -11.87 13.56 -6.00
N TRP A 134 -11.20 12.99 -5.01
CA TRP A 134 -11.59 11.69 -4.44
C TRP A 134 -12.95 11.77 -3.72
N LEU A 135 -13.21 12.84 -2.97
CA LEU A 135 -14.51 13.06 -2.34
C LEU A 135 -15.63 13.18 -3.38
N ASN A 136 -15.40 13.95 -4.45
CA ASN A 136 -16.35 14.09 -5.55
C ASN A 136 -16.68 12.75 -6.24
N GLN A 137 -15.70 11.85 -6.35
CA GLN A 137 -15.92 10.50 -6.90
C GLN A 137 -16.84 9.65 -6.02
N LEU A 138 -16.76 9.80 -4.69
CA LEU A 138 -17.64 9.07 -3.76
C LEU A 138 -19.07 9.63 -3.82
N ASP A 139 -19.22 10.95 -3.89
CA ASP A 139 -20.53 11.60 -3.93
C ASP A 139 -21.29 11.35 -5.25
N ALA A 140 -20.56 11.07 -6.33
CA ALA A 140 -21.13 10.76 -7.64
C ALA A 140 -21.54 9.29 -7.83
N SER A 141 -21.33 8.42 -6.82
CA SER A 141 -21.51 6.96 -6.91
C SER A 141 -22.86 6.44 -6.43
#